data_AF-A0A2R7TBP1-F1
#
_entry.id   AF-A0A2R7TBP1-F1
#
_cell.length_a   1.000
_cell.length_b   1.000
_cell.length_c   1.000
_cell.angle_alpha   90.00
_cell.angle_beta   90.00
_cell.angle_gamma   90.00
#
_symmetry.space_group_name_H-M   'P 1'
#
loop_
_entity.id
_entity.type
_entity.pdbx_description
1 polymer ?
#
loop_
_entity_poly.entity_id
_entity_poly.type
_entity_poly.pdbx_seq_one_letter_code
_entity_poly.pdbx_strand_id
1 'polypeptide(L)'
;AEAVAAGDLTQRASPVGQDELAGLMRALNGMCDQLGRTVGEVMQVADSIRTASAEIASGNQDLSGRTEQTASSLQVTTSSMVQLTGIVRQSADNAQTANQLATSAATVAHRGGSVVQQVVDTMNDISTSSKRIADIIGVIDDIAFQTNILALNAAVEAARAGEQGRGFAVVASEVRSLAGRSATAAKEIKTLIGASVERVESGARLVKDAGSTMGEIVGAVQRVTDIMGEISTSTSAQSRGIDEVNQTVNRVDGMTQQNASLVEQSAAAAESLREQAQRLAQVVSQFRLH
;
A
#
# COMPACT_ATOMS: atom_id res chain seq x y z
N ALA A 1 -2.05 -71.04 58.16
CA ALA A 1 -3.01 -71.13 57.04
C ALA A 1 -4.08 -70.05 57.15
N GLU A 2 -4.79 -69.95 58.28
CA GLU A 2 -5.81 -68.91 58.51
C GLU A 2 -5.26 -67.48 58.39
N ALA A 3 -4.06 -67.21 58.92
CA ALA A 3 -3.40 -65.91 58.76
C ALA A 3 -3.19 -65.52 57.29
N VAL A 4 -2.69 -66.45 56.47
CA VAL A 4 -2.47 -66.26 55.02
C VAL A 4 -3.81 -66.04 54.29
N ALA A 5 -4.85 -66.78 54.67
CA ALA A 5 -6.20 -66.61 54.12
C ALA A 5 -6.83 -65.26 54.49
N ALA A 6 -6.44 -64.68 55.63
CA ALA A 6 -6.82 -63.33 56.05
C ALA A 6 -5.92 -62.23 55.45
N GLY A 7 -5.00 -62.58 54.55
CA GLY A 7 -4.07 -61.64 53.91
C GLY A 7 -2.81 -61.31 54.75
N ASP A 8 -2.64 -61.91 55.94
CA ASP A 8 -1.44 -61.69 56.75
C ASP A 8 -0.29 -62.59 56.28
N LEU A 9 0.61 -62.02 55.47
CA LEU A 9 1.81 -62.68 54.95
C LEU A 9 3.02 -62.50 55.87
N THR A 10 2.86 -61.83 57.02
CA THR A 10 3.95 -61.62 58.00
C THR A 10 4.15 -62.83 58.92
N GLN A 11 3.18 -63.74 58.95
CA GLN A 11 3.23 -64.94 59.78
C GLN A 11 4.01 -66.05 59.08
N ARG A 12 5.07 -66.54 59.74
CA ARG A 12 5.86 -67.67 59.25
C ARG A 12 5.63 -68.90 60.12
N ALA A 13 5.49 -70.05 59.47
CA ALA A 13 5.53 -71.34 60.16
C ALA A 13 6.98 -71.66 60.55
N SER A 14 7.18 -72.25 61.73
CA SER A 14 8.47 -72.79 62.18
C SER A 14 8.47 -74.31 62.08
N PRO A 15 8.77 -74.90 60.90
CA PRO A 15 8.82 -76.34 60.73
C PRO A 15 9.97 -76.96 61.54
N VAL A 16 9.65 -77.99 62.33
CA VAL A 16 10.62 -78.80 63.08
C VAL A 16 10.57 -80.22 62.52
N GLY A 17 11.71 -80.77 62.10
CA GLY A 17 11.81 -82.12 61.53
C GLY A 17 11.89 -82.16 60.00
N GLN A 18 11.87 -83.38 59.43
CA GLN A 18 11.97 -83.64 57.98
C GLN A 18 10.77 -84.40 57.41
N ASP A 19 9.68 -84.54 58.18
CA ASP A 19 8.46 -85.21 57.74
C ASP A 19 7.65 -84.38 56.73
N GLU A 20 6.59 -84.97 56.21
CA GLU A 20 5.70 -84.39 55.21
C GLU A 20 5.04 -83.10 55.70
N LEU A 21 4.77 -82.98 57.01
CA LEU A 21 4.21 -81.78 57.63
C LEU A 21 5.24 -80.64 57.64
N ALA A 22 6.49 -80.91 57.99
CA ALA A 22 7.60 -79.95 57.91
C ALA A 22 7.90 -79.53 56.46
N GLY A 23 7.71 -80.44 55.49
CA GLY A 23 7.76 -80.13 54.05
C GLY A 23 6.66 -79.18 53.61
N LEU A 24 5.40 -79.44 54.00
CA LEU A 24 4.25 -78.59 53.70
C LEU A 24 4.39 -77.19 54.29
N MET A 25 4.86 -77.08 55.54
CA MET A 25 5.09 -75.79 56.20
C MET A 25 6.20 -74.97 55.53
N ARG A 26 7.27 -75.61 55.02
CA ARG A 26 8.28 -74.94 54.19
C ARG A 26 7.71 -74.44 52.87
N ALA A 27 6.90 -75.26 52.19
CA ALA A 27 6.23 -74.86 50.94
C ALA A 27 5.24 -73.70 51.18
N LEU A 28 4.53 -73.70 52.31
CA LEU A 28 3.64 -72.61 52.72
C LEU A 28 4.41 -71.30 52.93
N ASN A 29 5.56 -71.33 53.63
CA ASN A 29 6.42 -70.15 53.78
C ASN A 29 6.92 -69.63 52.42
N GLY A 30 7.35 -70.51 51.52
CA GLY A 30 7.77 -70.13 50.17
C GLY A 30 6.63 -69.52 49.34
N MET A 31 5.41 -70.00 49.52
CA MET A 31 4.21 -69.41 48.92
C MET A 31 3.91 -68.02 49.48
N CYS A 32 4.03 -67.82 50.80
CA CYS A 32 3.91 -66.50 51.44
C CYS A 32 4.95 -65.51 50.91
N ASP A 33 6.20 -65.95 50.74
CA ASP A 33 7.28 -65.11 50.18
C ASP A 33 7.03 -64.71 48.73
N GLN A 34 6.53 -65.63 47.90
CA GLN A 34 6.23 -65.34 46.50
C GLN A 34 5.00 -64.43 46.36
N LEU A 35 3.94 -64.68 47.14
CA LEU A 35 2.77 -63.79 47.22
C LEU A 35 3.18 -62.42 47.72
N GLY A 36 4.01 -62.34 48.75
CA GLY A 36 4.50 -61.08 49.31
C GLY A 36 5.28 -60.25 48.29
N ARG A 37 6.19 -60.89 47.54
CA ARG A 37 6.91 -60.23 46.43
C ARG A 37 5.96 -59.75 45.33
N THR A 38 5.02 -60.59 44.90
CA THR A 38 4.06 -60.24 43.83
C THR A 38 3.16 -59.07 44.25
N VAL A 39 2.63 -59.09 45.47
CA VAL A 39 1.80 -58.00 46.02
C VAL A 39 2.63 -56.72 46.16
N GLY A 40 3.89 -56.83 46.62
CA GLY A 40 4.83 -55.70 46.69
C GLY A 40 5.11 -55.06 45.32
N GLU A 41 5.35 -55.87 44.28
CA GLU A 41 5.51 -55.39 42.90
C GLU A 41 4.24 -54.69 42.39
N VAL A 42 3.04 -55.25 42.65
CA VAL A 42 1.77 -54.61 42.28
C VAL A 42 1.57 -53.27 43.01
N MET A 43 1.93 -53.18 44.28
CA MET A 43 1.91 -51.92 45.03
C MET A 43 2.82 -50.86 44.38
N GLN A 44 4.03 -51.25 44.00
CA GLN A 44 4.99 -50.34 43.37
C GLN A 44 4.52 -49.87 41.99
N VAL A 45 3.94 -50.77 41.18
CA VAL A 45 3.36 -50.44 39.87
C VAL A 45 2.16 -49.50 40.03
N ALA A 46 1.28 -49.76 40.99
CA ALA A 46 0.13 -48.89 41.25
C ALA A 46 0.56 -47.48 41.66
N ASP A 47 1.57 -47.34 42.53
CA ASP A 47 2.10 -46.03 42.92
C ASP A 47 2.77 -45.29 41.74
N SER A 48 3.45 -46.04 40.87
CA SER A 48 4.03 -45.51 39.63
C SER A 48 2.95 -45.00 38.66
N ILE A 49 1.86 -45.76 38.45
CA ILE A 49 0.73 -45.34 37.61
C ILE A 49 0.06 -44.10 38.21
N ARG A 50 -0.12 -44.04 39.54
CA ARG A 50 -0.68 -42.88 40.23
C ARG A 50 0.15 -41.62 39.98
N THR A 51 1.47 -41.73 40.09
CA THR A 51 2.40 -40.62 39.84
C THR A 51 2.39 -40.18 38.38
N ALA A 52 2.52 -41.12 37.44
CA ALA A 52 2.45 -40.83 36.01
C ALA A 52 1.12 -40.20 35.59
N SER A 53 0.00 -40.64 36.17
CA SER A 53 -1.33 -40.06 35.89
C SER A 53 -1.43 -38.61 36.40
N ALA A 54 -0.85 -38.31 37.55
CA ALA A 54 -0.79 -36.94 38.08
C ALA A 54 0.08 -36.02 37.21
N GLU A 55 1.22 -36.52 36.72
CA GLU A 55 2.07 -35.80 35.77
C GLU A 55 1.35 -35.53 34.45
N ILE A 56 0.64 -36.52 33.90
CA ILE A 56 -0.19 -36.35 32.69
C ILE A 56 -1.24 -35.27 32.95
N ALA A 57 -1.99 -35.36 34.06
CA ALA A 57 -3.02 -34.37 34.38
C ALA A 57 -2.46 -32.93 34.47
N SER A 58 -1.30 -32.76 35.10
CA SER A 58 -0.64 -31.46 35.19
C SER A 58 -0.17 -30.94 33.82
N GLY A 59 0.46 -31.79 33.01
CA GLY A 59 0.89 -31.41 31.66
C GLY A 59 -0.31 -31.08 30.75
N ASN A 60 -1.42 -31.76 30.96
CA ASN A 60 -2.65 -31.54 30.20
C ASN A 60 -3.33 -30.21 30.59
N GLN A 61 -3.24 -29.81 31.85
CA GLN A 61 -3.69 -28.49 32.30
C GLN A 61 -2.85 -27.35 31.71
N ASP A 62 -1.53 -27.52 31.60
CA ASP A 62 -0.66 -26.57 30.88
C ASP A 62 -1.04 -26.49 29.39
N LEU A 63 -1.23 -27.65 28.75
CA LEU A 63 -1.66 -27.71 27.35
C LEU A 63 -3.01 -27.02 27.14
N SER A 64 -3.96 -27.17 28.07
CA SER A 64 -5.25 -26.46 28.05
C SER A 64 -5.05 -24.95 28.06
N GLY A 65 -4.26 -24.43 29.01
CA GLY A 65 -3.99 -22.99 29.11
C GLY A 65 -3.31 -22.42 27.86
N ARG A 66 -2.35 -23.15 27.29
CA ARG A 66 -1.70 -22.77 26.03
C ARG A 66 -2.65 -22.82 24.84
N THR A 67 -3.58 -23.78 24.81
CA THR A 67 -4.60 -23.90 23.75
C THR A 67 -5.57 -22.74 23.80
N GLU A 68 -6.05 -22.36 24.99
CA GLU A 68 -6.91 -21.16 25.18
C GLU A 68 -6.19 -19.87 24.78
N GLN A 69 -4.93 -19.70 25.18
CA GLN A 69 -4.14 -18.52 24.79
C GLN A 69 -3.92 -18.46 23.27
N THR A 70 -3.70 -19.60 22.63
CA THR A 70 -3.55 -19.70 21.16
C THR A 70 -4.86 -19.32 20.48
N ALA A 71 -6.00 -19.84 20.95
CA ALA A 71 -7.32 -19.49 20.43
C ALA A 71 -7.61 -17.98 20.52
N SER A 72 -7.31 -17.37 21.68
CA SER A 72 -7.44 -15.91 21.87
C SER A 72 -6.55 -15.11 20.91
N SER A 73 -5.28 -15.52 20.76
CA SER A 73 -4.33 -14.90 19.84
C SER A 73 -4.77 -15.03 18.38
N LEU A 74 -5.38 -16.17 18.03
CA LEU A 74 -5.92 -16.42 16.70
C LEU A 74 -7.09 -15.50 16.40
N GLN A 75 -7.97 -15.26 17.35
CA GLN A 75 -9.11 -14.35 17.20
C GLN A 75 -8.67 -12.90 16.92
N VAL A 76 -7.63 -12.42 17.63
CA VAL A 76 -7.01 -11.10 17.37
C VAL A 76 -6.36 -11.07 15.98
N THR A 77 -5.68 -12.15 15.60
CA THR A 77 -5.03 -12.27 14.29
C THR A 77 -6.06 -12.22 13.17
N THR A 78 -7.16 -12.97 13.28
CA THR A 78 -8.26 -12.97 12.31
C THR A 78 -8.90 -11.60 12.18
N SER A 79 -9.17 -10.92 13.30
CA SER A 79 -9.68 -9.54 13.28
C SER A 79 -8.73 -8.58 12.55
N SER A 80 -7.44 -8.68 12.83
CA SER A 80 -6.40 -7.89 12.16
C SER A 80 -6.33 -8.19 10.67
N MET A 81 -6.51 -9.46 10.26
CA MET A 81 -6.55 -9.85 8.85
C MET A 81 -7.75 -9.28 8.11
N VAL A 82 -8.93 -9.23 8.73
CA VAL A 82 -10.11 -8.59 8.14
C VAL A 82 -9.85 -7.09 7.92
N GLN A 83 -9.29 -6.40 8.91
CA GLN A 83 -8.94 -4.99 8.78
C GLN A 83 -7.88 -4.76 7.68
N LEU A 84 -6.82 -5.57 7.64
CA LEU A 84 -5.78 -5.51 6.61
C LEU A 84 -6.35 -5.74 5.21
N THR A 85 -7.23 -6.72 5.05
CA THR A 85 -7.94 -6.99 3.78
C THR A 85 -8.72 -5.76 3.32
N GLY A 86 -9.43 -5.10 4.25
CA GLY A 86 -10.15 -3.85 3.99
C GLY A 86 -9.24 -2.73 3.51
N ILE A 87 -8.09 -2.52 4.17
CA ILE A 87 -7.11 -1.49 3.81
C ILE A 87 -6.51 -1.75 2.43
N VAL A 88 -6.16 -3.00 2.11
CA VAL A 88 -5.61 -3.37 0.79
C VAL A 88 -6.64 -3.12 -0.30
N ARG A 89 -7.91 -3.48 -0.09
CA ARG A 89 -8.99 -3.22 -1.04
C ARG A 89 -9.20 -1.72 -1.26
N GLN A 90 -9.27 -0.95 -0.18
CA GLN A 90 -9.38 0.51 -0.27
C GLN A 90 -8.18 1.13 -0.99
N SER A 91 -6.98 0.61 -0.79
CA SER A 91 -5.77 1.07 -1.50
C SER A 91 -5.84 0.78 -3.00
N ALA A 92 -6.39 -0.37 -3.40
CA ALA A 92 -6.62 -0.69 -4.81
C ALA A 92 -7.64 0.26 -5.45
N ASP A 93 -8.77 0.50 -4.78
CA ASP A 93 -9.81 1.42 -5.24
C ASP A 93 -9.28 2.87 -5.37
N ASN A 94 -8.47 3.30 -4.40
CA ASN A 94 -7.82 4.62 -4.41
C ASN A 94 -6.82 4.74 -5.58
N ALA A 95 -6.01 3.70 -5.82
CA ALA A 95 -5.06 3.69 -6.94
C ALA A 95 -5.79 3.77 -8.29
N GLN A 96 -6.89 3.03 -8.45
CA GLN A 96 -7.72 3.10 -9.66
C GLN A 96 -8.33 4.50 -9.85
N THR A 97 -8.87 5.10 -8.79
CA THR A 97 -9.46 6.44 -8.85
C THR A 97 -8.41 7.50 -9.18
N ALA A 98 -7.23 7.43 -8.55
CA ALA A 98 -6.12 8.32 -8.83
C ALA A 98 -5.63 8.19 -10.28
N ASN A 99 -5.58 6.96 -10.82
CA ASN A 99 -5.22 6.71 -12.21
C ASN A 99 -6.20 7.35 -13.21
N GLN A 100 -7.50 7.28 -12.92
CA GLN A 100 -8.54 7.94 -13.73
C GLN A 100 -8.39 9.46 -13.67
N LEU A 101 -8.15 10.03 -12.49
CA LEU A 101 -7.95 11.47 -12.31
C LEU A 101 -6.69 11.95 -13.04
N ALA A 102 -5.60 11.20 -12.96
CA ALA A 102 -4.36 11.46 -13.70
C ALA A 102 -4.63 11.46 -15.22
N THR A 103 -5.30 10.43 -15.74
CA THR A 103 -5.65 10.35 -17.18
C THR A 103 -6.49 11.55 -17.64
N SER A 104 -7.46 11.97 -16.83
CA SER A 104 -8.27 13.16 -17.10
C SER A 104 -7.43 14.43 -17.11
N ALA A 105 -6.54 14.60 -16.13
CA ALA A 105 -5.62 15.74 -16.05
C ALA A 105 -4.67 15.80 -17.26
N ALA A 106 -4.12 14.66 -17.71
CA ALA A 106 -3.30 14.58 -18.92
C ALA A 106 -4.08 15.04 -20.16
N THR A 107 -5.34 14.62 -20.29
CA THR A 107 -6.21 15.04 -21.40
C THR A 107 -6.44 16.55 -21.40
N VAL A 108 -6.69 17.14 -20.23
CA VAL A 108 -6.85 18.59 -20.08
C VAL A 108 -5.56 19.34 -20.41
N ALA A 109 -4.41 18.86 -19.93
CA ALA A 109 -3.11 19.45 -20.21
C ALA A 109 -2.76 19.38 -21.70
N HIS A 110 -3.04 18.26 -22.38
CA HIS A 110 -2.87 18.14 -23.83
C HIS A 110 -3.73 19.15 -24.60
N ARG A 111 -5.01 19.29 -24.22
CA ARG A 111 -5.89 20.30 -24.83
C ARG A 111 -5.39 21.71 -24.56
N GLY A 112 -4.90 21.98 -23.35
CA GLY A 112 -4.26 23.25 -22.98
C GLY A 112 -3.06 23.57 -23.86
N GLY A 113 -2.16 22.60 -24.06
CA GLY A 113 -1.02 22.72 -24.97
C GLY A 113 -1.43 23.01 -26.41
N SER A 114 -2.49 22.37 -26.92
CA SER A 114 -3.01 22.66 -28.27
C SER A 114 -3.54 24.08 -28.40
N VAL A 115 -4.25 24.60 -27.39
CA VAL A 115 -4.76 25.99 -27.40
C VAL A 115 -3.60 26.97 -27.33
N VAL A 116 -2.60 26.70 -26.49
CA VAL A 116 -1.38 27.51 -26.40
C VAL A 116 -0.66 27.57 -27.75
N GLN A 117 -0.54 26.45 -28.46
CA GLN A 117 0.07 26.42 -29.79
C GLN A 117 -0.69 27.31 -30.79
N GLN A 118 -2.02 27.26 -30.81
CA GLN A 118 -2.84 28.12 -31.66
C GLN A 118 -2.63 29.62 -31.35
N VAL A 119 -2.44 29.98 -30.07
CA VAL A 119 -2.14 31.36 -29.68
C VAL A 119 -0.76 31.79 -30.17
N VAL A 120 0.26 30.91 -30.10
CA VAL A 120 1.60 31.19 -30.66
C VAL A 120 1.50 31.45 -32.17
N ASP A 121 0.77 30.61 -32.90
CA ASP A 121 0.59 30.75 -34.35
C ASP A 121 -0.09 32.09 -34.69
N THR A 122 -1.15 32.44 -33.94
CA THR A 122 -1.84 33.74 -34.10
C THR A 122 -0.92 34.92 -33.81
N MET A 123 -0.07 34.84 -32.78
CA MET A 123 0.90 35.91 -32.47
C MET A 123 1.95 36.05 -33.58
N ASN A 124 2.38 34.96 -34.20
CA ASN A 124 3.29 35.01 -35.35
C ASN A 124 2.64 35.68 -36.56
N ASP A 125 1.36 35.39 -36.82
CA ASP A 125 0.59 36.04 -37.90
C ASP A 125 0.41 37.54 -37.66
N ILE A 126 0.12 37.94 -36.42
CA ILE A 126 0.05 39.35 -36.03
C ILE A 126 1.41 40.02 -36.22
N SER A 127 2.49 39.41 -35.74
CA SER A 127 3.86 39.96 -35.90
C SER A 127 4.23 40.15 -37.38
N THR A 128 3.91 39.17 -38.22
CA THR A 128 4.14 39.25 -39.67
C THR A 128 3.31 40.35 -40.31
N SER A 129 2.03 40.47 -39.93
CA SER A 129 1.13 41.52 -40.42
C SER A 129 1.60 42.91 -40.00
N SER A 130 2.04 43.08 -38.74
CA SER A 130 2.59 44.34 -38.22
C SER A 130 3.88 44.75 -38.93
N LYS A 131 4.78 43.81 -39.24
CA LYS A 131 5.98 44.09 -40.05
C LYS A 131 5.62 44.60 -41.44
N ARG A 132 4.66 43.95 -42.10
CA ARG A 132 4.16 44.40 -43.41
C ARG A 132 3.55 45.79 -43.36
N ILE A 133 2.81 46.13 -42.30
CA ILE A 133 2.30 47.49 -42.09
C ILE A 133 3.46 48.47 -41.92
N ALA A 134 4.49 48.13 -41.14
CA ALA A 134 5.66 48.99 -40.96
C ALA A 134 6.37 49.32 -42.29
N ASP A 135 6.48 48.33 -43.19
CA ASP A 135 7.05 48.50 -44.52
C ASP A 135 6.21 49.44 -45.38
N ILE A 136 4.87 49.27 -45.37
CA ILE A 136 3.93 50.14 -46.11
C ILE A 136 4.01 51.58 -45.60
N ILE A 137 4.07 51.77 -44.28
CA ILE A 137 4.21 53.09 -43.67
C ILE A 137 5.55 53.74 -44.03
N GLY A 138 6.62 52.95 -44.20
CA GLY A 138 7.89 53.41 -44.75
C GLY A 138 7.72 54.00 -46.16
N VAL A 139 7.02 53.30 -47.05
CA VAL A 139 6.73 53.80 -48.40
C VAL A 139 5.87 55.07 -48.38
N ILE A 140 4.90 55.19 -47.45
CA ILE A 140 4.07 56.39 -47.30
C ILE A 140 4.91 57.59 -46.84
N ASP A 141 5.85 57.39 -45.92
CA ASP A 141 6.80 58.42 -45.48
C ASP A 141 7.68 58.90 -46.64
N ASP A 142 8.18 57.96 -47.47
CA ASP A 142 8.94 58.27 -48.68
C ASP A 142 8.10 59.08 -49.71
N ILE A 143 6.84 58.71 -49.92
CA ILE A 143 5.91 59.45 -50.80
C ILE A 143 5.65 60.85 -50.26
N ALA A 144 5.44 61.00 -48.95
CA ALA A 144 5.24 62.30 -48.31
C ALA A 144 6.48 63.18 -48.46
N PHE A 145 7.68 62.61 -48.30
CA PHE A 145 8.94 63.32 -48.53
C PHE A 145 9.08 63.76 -49.99
N GLN A 146 8.85 62.88 -50.96
CA GLN A 146 8.88 63.21 -52.38
C GLN A 146 7.88 64.32 -52.73
N THR A 147 6.65 64.23 -52.21
CA THR A 147 5.59 65.24 -52.42
C THR A 147 6.00 66.60 -51.85
N ASN A 148 6.64 66.62 -50.67
CA ASN A 148 7.18 67.85 -50.07
C ASN A 148 8.27 68.49 -50.94
N ILE A 149 9.16 67.70 -51.54
CA ILE A 149 10.19 68.20 -52.48
C ILE A 149 9.56 68.72 -53.78
N LEU A 150 8.59 67.99 -54.36
CA LEU A 150 7.86 68.44 -55.55
C LEU A 150 7.12 69.76 -55.31
N ALA A 151 6.44 69.89 -54.15
CA ALA A 151 5.73 71.10 -53.77
C ALA A 151 6.68 72.28 -53.55
N LEU A 152 7.86 72.04 -52.96
CA LEU A 152 8.90 73.05 -52.85
C LEU A 152 9.37 73.54 -54.22
N ASN A 153 9.66 72.61 -55.15
CA ASN A 153 10.08 72.96 -56.51
C ASN A 153 8.99 73.76 -57.25
N ALA A 154 7.72 73.38 -57.10
CA ALA A 154 6.59 74.10 -57.68
C ALA A 154 6.42 75.51 -57.08
N ALA A 155 6.62 75.67 -55.77
CA ALA A 155 6.58 76.98 -55.12
C ALA A 155 7.70 77.91 -55.62
N VAL A 156 8.90 77.37 -55.86
CA VAL A 156 10.04 78.10 -56.44
C VAL A 156 9.73 78.55 -57.87
N GLU A 157 9.20 77.67 -58.72
CA GLU A 157 8.87 78.02 -60.10
C GLU A 157 7.69 79.01 -60.19
N ALA A 158 6.71 78.88 -59.29
CA ALA A 158 5.60 79.84 -59.15
C ALA A 158 6.09 81.23 -58.73
N ALA A 159 7.07 81.31 -57.81
CA ALA A 159 7.71 82.58 -57.45
C ALA A 159 8.48 83.19 -58.63
N ARG A 160 9.07 82.35 -59.48
CA ARG A 160 9.80 82.77 -60.68
C ARG A 160 8.89 83.36 -61.77
N ALA A 161 7.63 82.91 -61.84
CA ALA A 161 6.60 83.43 -62.76
C ALA A 161 5.96 84.76 -62.31
N GLY A 162 6.35 85.32 -61.16
CA GLY A 162 5.87 86.61 -60.66
C GLY A 162 4.36 86.62 -60.35
N GLU A 163 3.66 87.70 -60.69
CA GLU A 163 2.23 87.87 -60.39
C GLU A 163 1.33 86.79 -61.05
N GLN A 164 1.74 86.24 -62.20
CA GLN A 164 1.00 85.17 -62.89
C GLN A 164 1.07 83.82 -62.15
N GLY A 165 2.07 83.64 -61.27
CA GLY A 165 2.30 82.41 -60.49
C GLY A 165 1.66 82.41 -59.10
N ARG A 166 1.05 83.51 -58.63
CA ARG A 166 0.53 83.62 -57.25
C ARG A 166 -0.45 82.51 -56.87
N GLY A 167 -1.37 82.16 -57.77
CA GLY A 167 -2.32 81.07 -57.52
C GLY A 167 -1.63 79.71 -57.36
N PHE A 168 -0.62 79.42 -58.17
CA PHE A 168 0.17 78.20 -58.08
C PHE A 168 1.05 78.15 -56.82
N ALA A 169 1.60 79.28 -56.38
CA ALA A 169 2.40 79.36 -55.16
C ALA A 169 1.57 78.99 -53.91
N VAL A 170 0.30 79.42 -53.84
CA VAL A 170 -0.61 79.08 -52.73
C VAL A 170 -0.90 77.58 -52.72
N VAL A 171 -1.24 77.00 -53.88
CA VAL A 171 -1.49 75.55 -54.00
C VAL A 171 -0.23 74.75 -53.62
N ALA A 172 0.95 75.17 -54.08
CA ALA A 172 2.21 74.52 -53.74
C ALA A 172 2.50 74.56 -52.22
N SER A 173 2.21 75.68 -51.55
CA SER A 173 2.33 75.79 -50.09
C SER A 173 1.37 74.85 -49.36
N GLU A 174 0.12 74.73 -49.82
CA GLU A 174 -0.87 73.85 -49.21
C GLU A 174 -0.51 72.37 -49.39
N VAL A 175 -0.07 71.98 -50.59
CA VAL A 175 0.43 70.62 -50.87
C VAL A 175 1.64 70.29 -49.98
N ARG A 176 2.54 71.26 -49.79
CA ARG A 176 3.70 71.09 -48.90
C ARG A 176 3.29 70.89 -47.44
N SER A 177 2.32 71.67 -46.96
CA SER A 177 1.75 71.53 -45.61
C SER A 177 1.11 70.16 -45.41
N LEU A 178 0.32 69.70 -46.39
CA LEU A 178 -0.31 68.37 -46.38
C LEU A 178 0.71 67.23 -46.40
N ALA A 179 1.78 67.36 -47.18
CA ALA A 179 2.88 66.42 -47.20
C ALA A 179 3.60 66.34 -45.85
N GLY A 180 3.87 67.48 -45.22
CA GLY A 180 4.44 67.53 -43.86
C GLY A 180 3.55 66.88 -42.80
N ARG A 181 2.23 67.11 -42.86
CA ARG A 181 1.25 66.44 -41.98
C ARG A 181 1.23 64.92 -42.19
N SER A 182 1.33 64.48 -43.45
CA SER A 182 1.36 63.06 -43.80
C SER A 182 2.60 62.36 -43.28
N ALA A 183 3.78 62.98 -43.38
CA ALA A 183 5.04 62.45 -42.84
C ALA A 183 4.99 62.32 -41.30
N THR A 184 4.45 63.33 -40.60
CA THR A 184 4.28 63.26 -39.14
C THR A 184 3.34 62.11 -38.74
N ALA A 185 2.20 61.97 -39.41
CA ALA A 185 1.27 60.87 -39.17
C ALA A 185 1.89 59.49 -39.47
N ALA A 186 2.64 59.37 -40.57
CA ALA A 186 3.37 58.14 -40.90
C ALA A 186 4.36 57.76 -39.80
N LYS A 187 5.12 58.73 -39.26
CA LYS A 187 6.06 58.50 -38.16
C LYS A 187 5.39 58.08 -36.86
N GLU A 188 4.24 58.66 -36.52
CA GLU A 188 3.44 58.26 -35.37
C GLU A 188 2.93 56.81 -35.51
N ILE A 189 2.38 56.45 -36.68
CA ILE A 189 1.93 55.09 -36.95
C ILE A 189 3.11 54.10 -36.88
N LYS A 190 4.27 54.45 -37.46
CA LYS A 190 5.48 53.61 -37.41
C LYS A 190 5.90 53.33 -35.97
N THR A 191 5.82 54.33 -35.09
CA THR A 191 6.13 54.17 -33.66
C THR A 191 5.13 53.24 -32.96
N LEU A 192 3.82 53.39 -33.22
CA LEU A 192 2.78 52.53 -32.65
C LEU A 192 2.89 51.07 -33.13
N ILE A 193 3.23 50.87 -34.40
CA ILE A 193 3.46 49.54 -34.95
C ILE A 193 4.71 48.90 -34.36
N GLY A 194 5.80 49.65 -34.19
CA GLY A 194 7.01 49.17 -33.52
C GLY A 194 6.71 48.68 -32.10
N ALA A 195 6.01 49.50 -31.30
CA ALA A 195 5.58 49.11 -29.95
C ALA A 195 4.64 47.89 -29.95
N SER A 196 3.80 47.73 -30.97
CA SER A 196 2.91 46.57 -31.11
C SER A 196 3.70 45.28 -31.41
N VAL A 197 4.72 45.36 -32.29
CA VAL A 197 5.61 44.23 -32.59
C VAL A 197 6.34 43.76 -31.32
N GLU A 198 6.92 44.69 -30.55
CA GLU A 198 7.61 44.35 -29.29
C GLU A 198 6.67 43.65 -28.29
N ARG A 199 5.44 44.14 -28.15
CA ARG A 199 4.43 43.53 -27.26
C ARG A 199 4.02 42.14 -27.71
N VAL A 200 3.84 41.94 -29.01
CA VAL A 200 3.49 40.63 -29.59
C VAL A 200 4.64 39.64 -29.42
N GLU A 201 5.89 40.05 -29.64
CA GLU A 201 7.06 39.21 -29.40
C GLU A 201 7.21 38.82 -27.93
N SER A 202 6.99 39.77 -27.01
CA SER A 202 6.97 39.47 -25.57
C SER A 202 5.84 38.51 -25.20
N GLY A 203 4.65 38.69 -25.75
CA GLY A 203 3.50 37.80 -25.54
C GLY A 203 3.76 36.40 -26.06
N ALA A 204 4.35 36.27 -27.26
CA ALA A 204 4.71 34.98 -27.85
C ALA A 204 5.70 34.20 -26.98
N ARG A 205 6.68 34.87 -26.35
CA ARG A 205 7.62 34.22 -25.40
C ARG A 205 6.88 33.68 -24.17
N LEU A 206 6.04 34.48 -23.53
CA LEU A 206 5.28 34.06 -22.35
C LEU A 206 4.36 32.86 -22.65
N VAL A 207 3.70 32.89 -23.81
CA VAL A 207 2.81 31.81 -24.25
C VAL A 207 3.62 30.54 -24.58
N LYS A 208 4.82 30.67 -25.16
CA LYS A 208 5.72 29.53 -25.39
C LYS A 208 6.16 28.87 -24.08
N ASP A 209 6.48 29.66 -23.06
CA ASP A 209 6.83 29.14 -21.74
C ASP A 209 5.63 28.45 -21.07
N ALA A 210 4.41 29.00 -21.24
CA ALA A 210 3.17 28.34 -20.84
C ALA A 210 2.97 26.99 -21.58
N GLY A 211 3.41 26.88 -22.84
CA GLY A 211 3.38 25.63 -23.60
C GLY A 211 4.35 24.58 -23.06
N SER A 212 5.57 24.99 -22.71
CA SER A 212 6.57 24.11 -22.09
C SER A 212 6.07 23.56 -20.75
N THR A 213 5.49 24.41 -19.90
CA THR A 213 4.94 23.99 -18.61
C THR A 213 3.76 23.03 -18.74
N MET A 214 2.92 23.16 -19.78
CA MET A 214 1.91 22.13 -20.08
C MET A 214 2.54 20.78 -20.42
N GLY A 215 3.65 20.77 -21.16
CA GLY A 215 4.42 19.55 -21.45
C GLY A 215 5.00 18.90 -20.19
N GLU A 216 5.54 19.71 -19.27
CA GLU A 216 6.02 19.23 -17.96
C GLU A 216 4.89 18.61 -17.12
N ILE A 217 3.69 19.21 -17.14
CA ILE A 217 2.51 18.66 -16.46
C ILE A 217 2.15 17.28 -17.04
N VAL A 218 2.11 17.13 -18.37
CA VAL A 218 1.84 15.83 -19.00
C VAL A 218 2.86 14.79 -18.56
N GLY A 219 4.15 15.14 -18.55
CA GLY A 219 5.20 14.23 -18.08
C GLY A 219 5.08 13.86 -16.60
N ALA A 220 4.70 14.81 -15.74
CA ALA A 220 4.48 14.56 -14.32
C ALA A 220 3.27 13.64 -14.08
N VAL A 221 2.18 13.84 -14.83
CA VAL A 221 0.98 13.02 -14.76
C VAL A 221 1.24 11.59 -15.26
N GLN A 222 2.07 11.42 -16.28
CA GLN A 222 2.51 10.10 -16.73
C GLN A 222 3.20 9.33 -15.60
N ARG A 223 4.14 9.96 -14.88
CA ARG A 223 4.78 9.34 -13.72
C ARG A 223 3.79 8.94 -12.62
N VAL A 224 2.77 9.75 -12.37
CA VAL A 224 1.71 9.40 -11.39
C VAL A 224 0.95 8.16 -11.86
N THR A 225 0.62 8.08 -13.15
CA THR A 225 -0.05 6.92 -13.77
C THR A 225 0.79 5.65 -13.59
N ASP A 226 2.10 5.73 -13.84
CA ASP A 226 3.02 4.59 -13.68
C ASP A 226 3.07 4.11 -12.22
N ILE A 227 3.19 5.06 -11.26
CA ILE A 227 3.18 4.73 -9.81
C ILE A 227 1.85 4.09 -9.40
N MET A 228 0.71 4.57 -9.91
CA MET A 228 -0.59 3.95 -9.61
C MET A 228 -0.68 2.52 -10.17
N GLY A 229 -0.06 2.26 -11.33
CA GLY A 229 0.08 0.92 -11.89
C GLY A 229 0.91 -0.02 -11.00
N GLU A 230 2.02 0.47 -10.45
CA GLU A 230 2.83 -0.29 -9.48
C GLU A 230 2.06 -0.57 -8.19
N ILE A 231 1.33 0.43 -7.66
CA ILE A 231 0.49 0.25 -6.47
C ILE A 231 -0.60 -0.80 -6.73
N SER A 232 -1.27 -0.76 -7.88
CA SER A 232 -2.30 -1.76 -8.24
C SER A 232 -1.72 -3.18 -8.32
N THR A 233 -0.52 -3.31 -8.88
CA THR A 233 0.18 -4.60 -8.95
C THR A 233 0.55 -5.10 -7.55
N SER A 234 1.08 -4.21 -6.71
CA SER A 234 1.47 -4.49 -5.32
C SER A 234 0.26 -4.87 -4.45
N THR A 235 -0.86 -4.15 -4.55
CA THR A 235 -2.08 -4.47 -3.80
C THR A 235 -2.70 -5.79 -4.24
N SER A 236 -2.64 -6.13 -5.53
CA SER A 236 -3.03 -7.46 -6.03
C SER A 236 -2.16 -8.58 -5.43
N ALA A 237 -0.85 -8.36 -5.34
CA ALA A 237 0.06 -9.32 -4.71
C ALA A 237 -0.19 -9.44 -3.19
N GLN A 238 -0.41 -8.32 -2.50
CA GLN A 238 -0.76 -8.31 -1.08
C GLN A 238 -2.07 -9.05 -0.80
N SER A 239 -3.10 -8.86 -1.63
CA SER A 239 -4.37 -9.58 -1.50
C SER A 239 -4.16 -11.10 -1.57
N ARG A 240 -3.37 -11.59 -2.53
CA ARG A 240 -3.02 -13.02 -2.62
C ARG A 240 -2.27 -13.51 -1.38
N GLY A 241 -1.32 -12.72 -0.87
CA GLY A 241 -0.59 -13.05 0.36
C GLY A 241 -1.50 -13.12 1.58
N ILE A 242 -2.49 -12.23 1.68
CA ILE A 242 -3.49 -12.26 2.76
C ILE A 242 -4.38 -13.50 2.66
N ASP A 243 -4.75 -13.93 1.46
CA ASP A 243 -5.52 -15.17 1.27
C ASP A 243 -4.74 -16.42 1.74
N GLU A 244 -3.43 -16.48 1.46
CA GLU A 244 -2.56 -17.57 1.93
C GLU A 244 -2.40 -17.57 3.46
N VAL A 245 -2.26 -16.39 4.06
CA VAL A 245 -2.24 -16.25 5.52
C VAL A 245 -3.57 -16.69 6.13
N ASN A 246 -4.71 -16.32 5.54
CA ASN A 246 -6.03 -16.77 6.00
C ASN A 246 -6.16 -18.30 5.98
N GLN A 247 -5.70 -18.96 4.92
CA GLN A 247 -5.69 -20.43 4.87
C GLN A 247 -4.84 -21.04 5.99
N THR A 248 -3.69 -20.43 6.28
CA THR A 248 -2.81 -20.88 7.37
C THR A 248 -3.46 -20.68 8.74
N VAL A 249 -4.10 -19.54 8.97
CA VAL A 249 -4.86 -19.23 10.20
C VAL A 249 -5.98 -20.25 10.42
N ASN A 250 -6.74 -20.58 9.37
CA ASN A 250 -7.80 -21.61 9.45
C ASN A 250 -7.25 -22.99 9.80
N ARG A 251 -6.06 -23.35 9.29
CA ARG A 251 -5.40 -24.61 9.65
C ARG A 251 -4.96 -24.63 11.11
N VAL A 252 -4.42 -23.53 11.61
CA VAL A 252 -4.05 -23.38 13.03
C VAL A 252 -5.29 -23.43 13.94
N ASP A 253 -6.42 -22.86 13.51
CA ASP A 253 -7.69 -22.96 14.23
C ASP A 253 -8.12 -24.42 14.38
N GLY A 254 -8.12 -25.17 13.28
CA GLY A 254 -8.45 -26.61 13.29
C GLY A 254 -7.54 -27.42 14.22
N MET A 255 -6.23 -27.15 14.21
CA MET A 255 -5.29 -27.79 15.13
C MET A 255 -5.54 -27.39 16.60
N THR A 256 -5.93 -26.14 16.85
CA THR A 256 -6.24 -25.64 18.20
C THR A 256 -7.48 -26.33 18.74
N GLN A 257 -8.53 -26.50 17.92
CA GLN A 257 -9.73 -27.26 18.29
C GLN A 257 -9.41 -28.74 18.53
N GLN A 258 -8.55 -29.34 17.69
CA GLN A 258 -8.11 -30.72 17.89
C GLN A 258 -7.33 -30.88 19.20
N ASN A 259 -6.46 -29.93 19.54
CA ASN A 259 -5.75 -29.92 20.82
C ASN A 259 -6.71 -29.82 22.00
N ALA A 260 -7.74 -28.98 21.92
CA ALA A 260 -8.76 -28.89 22.97
C ALA A 260 -9.47 -30.24 23.19
N SER A 261 -9.84 -30.94 22.11
CA SER A 261 -10.41 -32.29 22.19
C SER A 261 -9.43 -33.31 22.78
N LEU A 262 -8.16 -33.27 22.37
CA LEU A 262 -7.11 -34.14 22.90
C LEU A 262 -6.85 -33.90 24.39
N VAL A 263 -6.94 -32.65 24.85
CA VAL A 263 -6.85 -32.30 26.26
C VAL A 263 -8.02 -32.91 27.02
N GLU A 264 -9.26 -32.78 26.57
CA GLU A 264 -10.40 -33.42 27.25
C GLU A 264 -10.25 -34.94 27.33
N GLN A 265 -9.87 -35.58 26.22
CA GLN A 265 -9.66 -37.03 26.18
C GLN A 265 -8.52 -37.49 27.10
N SER A 266 -7.41 -36.77 27.10
CA SER A 266 -6.24 -37.10 27.94
C SER A 266 -6.52 -36.88 29.42
N ALA A 267 -7.33 -35.88 29.78
CA ALA A 267 -7.73 -35.64 31.17
C ALA A 267 -8.60 -36.79 31.68
N ALA A 268 -9.58 -37.22 30.88
CA ALA A 268 -10.42 -38.37 31.20
C ALA A 268 -9.60 -39.67 31.33
N ALA A 269 -8.63 -39.90 30.44
CA ALA A 269 -7.74 -41.06 30.48
C ALA A 269 -6.84 -41.06 31.74
N ALA A 270 -6.24 -39.90 32.07
CA ALA A 270 -5.42 -39.75 33.27
C ALA A 270 -6.21 -39.99 34.55
N GLU A 271 -7.45 -39.48 34.63
CA GLU A 271 -8.32 -39.71 35.78
C GLU A 271 -8.72 -41.20 35.90
N SER A 272 -9.03 -41.86 34.78
CA SER A 272 -9.33 -43.29 34.77
C SER A 272 -8.15 -44.14 35.25
N LEU A 273 -6.92 -43.82 34.82
CA LEU A 273 -5.70 -44.48 35.29
C LEU A 273 -5.46 -44.25 36.78
N ARG A 274 -5.70 -43.03 37.26
CA ARG A 274 -5.62 -42.69 38.69
C ARG A 274 -6.60 -43.51 39.53
N GLU A 275 -7.85 -43.63 39.08
CA GLU A 275 -8.85 -44.47 39.76
C GLU A 275 -8.48 -45.96 39.74
N GLN A 276 -7.97 -46.48 38.62
CA GLN A 276 -7.54 -47.88 38.52
C GLN A 276 -6.35 -48.17 39.45
N ALA A 277 -5.36 -47.27 39.51
CA ALA A 277 -4.24 -47.36 40.45
C ALA A 277 -4.71 -47.34 41.90
N GLN A 278 -5.67 -46.47 42.24
CA GLN A 278 -6.24 -46.40 43.58
C GLN A 278 -7.00 -47.68 43.96
N ARG A 279 -7.77 -48.26 43.03
CA ARG A 279 -8.45 -49.56 43.24
C ARG A 279 -7.43 -50.69 43.44
N LEU A 280 -6.37 -50.75 42.63
CA LEU A 280 -5.30 -51.72 42.78
C LEU A 280 -4.66 -51.60 44.17
N ALA A 281 -4.29 -50.38 44.59
CA ALA A 281 -3.74 -50.10 45.92
C ALA A 281 -4.67 -50.56 47.05
N GLN A 282 -5.99 -50.36 46.91
CA GLN A 282 -6.97 -50.78 47.91
C GLN A 282 -7.11 -52.31 47.98
N VAL A 283 -7.07 -53.02 46.85
CA VAL A 283 -7.11 -54.48 46.81
C VAL A 283 -5.87 -55.08 47.47
N VAL A 284 -4.68 -54.55 47.16
CA VAL A 284 -3.42 -55.06 47.73
C VAL A 284 -3.22 -54.65 49.19
N SER A 285 -3.80 -53.55 49.66
CA SER A 285 -3.71 -53.13 51.07
C SER A 285 -4.36 -54.09 52.07
N GLN A 286 -5.17 -55.04 51.59
CA GLN A 286 -5.71 -56.12 52.42
C GLN A 286 -4.63 -57.12 52.84
N PHE A 287 -3.51 -57.16 52.11
CA PHE A 287 -2.37 -58.00 52.44
C PHE A 287 -1.40 -57.26 53.36
N ARG A 288 -1.02 -57.87 54.48
CA ARG A 288 0.08 -57.38 55.33
C ARG A 288 1.39 -57.98 54.85
N LEU A 289 2.28 -57.12 54.39
CA LEU A 289 3.63 -57.46 53.96
C LEU A 289 4.64 -57.24 55.10
N HIS A 290 5.77 -57.93 54.99
CA HIS A 290 6.91 -57.80 55.91
C HIS A 290 7.68 -56.50 55.72
#